data_AF-A0A958HVF1-F1
#
_entry.id   AF-A0A958HVF1-F1
#
_cell.length_a   1.000
_cell.length_b   1.000
_cell.length_c   1.000
_cell.angle_alpha   90.00
_cell.angle_beta   90.00
_cell.angle_gamma   90.00
#
_symmetry.space_group_name_H-M   'P 1'
#
loop_
_entity.id
_entity.type
_entity.pdbx_description
1 polymer ?
#
loop_
_entity_poly.entity_id
_entity_poly.type
_entity_poly.pdbx_seq_one_letter_code
_entity_poly.pdbx_strand_id
1 'polypeptide(L)'
;MKRAVIFILGIGLWSACGIEPVTHQSYAVTFRVLPDSLPDNGQVFITGNQDLLGNWSSGATALLPQPDGSWRRTFSFPSGTNLEYKFTRGSWRTEAVDAAGLEYPNFSLTVDRDTV
;
A
#
# COMPACT_ATOMS: atom_id res chain seq x y z
N MET A 1 -16.24 29.28 -19.33
CA MET A 1 -17.59 29.57 -18.82
C MET A 1 -17.47 29.96 -17.35
N LYS A 2 -18.03 31.13 -17.03
CA LYS A 2 -18.34 31.75 -15.72
C LYS A 2 -17.28 31.68 -14.59
N ARG A 3 -16.62 32.84 -14.44
CA ARG A 3 -15.78 33.29 -13.33
C ARG A 3 -16.60 33.47 -12.05
N ALA A 4 -16.00 33.24 -10.89
CA ALA A 4 -16.39 33.88 -9.63
C ALA A 4 -15.13 34.23 -8.83
N VAL A 5 -14.76 35.50 -8.87
CA VAL A 5 -13.79 36.12 -7.96
C VAL A 5 -14.61 36.76 -6.86
N ILE A 6 -14.43 36.32 -5.63
CA ILE A 6 -15.09 36.90 -4.45
C ILE A 6 -14.10 37.89 -3.83
N PHE A 7 -14.42 39.19 -3.95
CA PHE A 7 -13.82 40.24 -3.13
C PHE A 7 -14.70 40.41 -1.89
N ILE A 8 -14.13 40.23 -0.71
CA ILE A 8 -14.78 40.64 0.54
C ILE A 8 -14.04 41.88 1.04
N LEU A 9 -14.63 43.05 0.80
CA LEU A 9 -14.38 44.26 1.60
C LEU A 9 -15.26 44.14 2.85
N GLY A 10 -14.65 44.06 4.03
CA GLY A 10 -15.39 44.09 5.29
C GLY A 10 -14.51 43.74 6.49
N ILE A 11 -14.00 44.76 7.16
CA ILE A 11 -13.40 44.64 8.50
C ILE A 11 -14.52 44.25 9.45
N GLY A 12 -14.52 42.99 9.86
CA GLY A 12 -15.28 42.45 10.97
C GLY A 12 -14.50 41.26 11.50
N LEU A 13 -14.14 41.28 12.78
CA LEU A 13 -13.54 40.14 13.48
C LEU A 13 -14.54 38.97 13.44
N TRP A 14 -14.46 38.17 12.38
CA TRP A 14 -15.03 36.84 12.37
C TRP A 14 -13.94 35.95 12.95
N SER A 15 -14.13 35.49 14.18
CA SER A 15 -13.40 34.32 14.66
C SER A 15 -13.75 33.17 13.72
N ALA A 16 -12.94 33.02 12.67
CA ALA A 16 -12.83 31.78 11.93
C ALA A 16 -12.26 30.77 12.92
N CYS A 17 -13.15 30.15 13.71
CA CYS A 17 -12.84 28.88 14.34
C CYS A 17 -12.49 27.96 13.16
N GLY A 18 -11.19 27.77 12.94
CA GLY A 18 -10.67 27.04 11.80
C GLY A 18 -11.27 25.65 11.80
N ILE A 19 -12.01 25.32 10.74
CA ILE A 19 -12.23 23.93 10.39
C ILE A 19 -10.92 23.48 9.77
N GLU A 20 -9.98 23.02 10.60
CA GLU A 20 -8.79 22.38 10.08
C GLU A 20 -9.23 21.08 9.40
N PRO A 21 -8.76 20.78 8.18
CA PRO A 21 -9.01 19.48 7.59
C PRO A 21 -8.41 18.45 8.55
N VAL A 22 -9.26 17.55 9.07
CA VAL A 22 -8.79 16.41 9.84
C VAL A 22 -8.05 15.51 8.86
N THR A 23 -6.74 15.70 8.75
CA THR A 23 -5.89 14.81 7.96
C THR A 23 -5.85 13.49 8.71
N HIS A 24 -6.37 12.43 8.10
CA HIS A 24 -6.18 11.10 8.64
C HIS A 24 -4.67 10.80 8.57
N GLN A 25 -4.06 10.59 9.73
CA GLN A 25 -2.66 10.18 9.84
C GLN A 25 -2.43 9.00 8.91
N SER A 26 -1.40 9.06 8.08
CA SER A 26 -0.99 7.96 7.20
C SER A 26 0.40 7.50 7.59
N TYR A 27 0.69 6.23 7.35
CA TYR A 27 1.98 5.60 7.66
C TYR A 27 2.53 4.87 6.44
N ALA A 28 3.85 4.90 6.31
CA ALA A 28 4.60 4.21 5.29
C ALA A 28 4.74 2.72 5.64
N VAL A 29 4.11 1.85 4.84
CA VAL A 29 4.24 0.40 4.97
C VAL A 29 5.17 -0.13 3.88
N THR A 30 6.29 -0.71 4.29
CA THR A 30 7.27 -1.37 3.44
C THR A 30 7.00 -2.87 3.43
N PHE A 31 6.67 -3.40 2.26
CA PHE A 31 6.64 -4.84 2.04
C PHE A 31 7.99 -5.27 1.51
N ARG A 32 8.63 -6.20 2.22
CA ARG A 32 9.90 -6.80 1.85
C ARG A 32 9.79 -8.33 1.92
N VAL A 33 10.15 -9.01 0.84
CA VAL A 33 10.14 -10.48 0.76
C VAL A 33 11.46 -10.97 0.20
N LEU A 34 12.03 -11.99 0.83
CA LEU A 34 13.22 -12.70 0.35
C LEU A 34 12.77 -14.11 -0.06
N PRO A 35 12.59 -14.40 -1.35
CA PRO A 35 12.17 -15.72 -1.80
C PRO A 35 13.34 -16.72 -1.71
N ASP A 36 13.07 -17.93 -1.22
CA ASP A 36 14.06 -19.02 -1.17
C ASP A 36 14.45 -19.49 -2.58
N SER A 37 13.51 -19.47 -3.52
CA SER A 37 13.77 -19.75 -4.93
C SER A 37 12.88 -18.89 -5.83
N LEU A 38 13.47 -18.38 -6.90
CA LEU A 38 12.77 -17.65 -7.94
C LEU A 38 13.32 -18.11 -9.30
N PRO A 39 12.48 -18.42 -10.30
CA PRO A 39 12.93 -18.74 -11.64
C PRO A 39 13.73 -17.58 -12.25
N ASP A 40 14.60 -17.89 -13.19
CA ASP A 40 15.32 -16.87 -13.96
C ASP A 40 14.33 -15.87 -14.60
N ASN A 41 14.62 -14.58 -14.47
CA ASN A 41 13.74 -13.47 -14.88
C ASN A 41 12.37 -13.45 -14.18
N GLY A 42 12.23 -14.12 -13.04
CA GLY A 42 11.02 -14.06 -12.22
C GLY A 42 10.75 -12.65 -11.69
N GLN A 43 9.47 -12.31 -11.57
CA GLN A 43 8.99 -11.06 -11.01
C GLN A 43 8.13 -11.36 -9.78
N VAL A 44 8.30 -10.58 -8.72
CA VAL A 44 7.48 -10.69 -7.51
C VAL A 44 6.40 -9.60 -7.50
N PHE A 45 5.18 -10.01 -7.19
CA PHE A 45 4.04 -9.14 -7.01
C PHE A 45 3.49 -9.26 -5.60
N ILE A 46 2.90 -8.18 -5.11
CA ILE A 46 2.00 -8.19 -3.96
C ILE A 46 0.57 -8.00 -4.47
N THR A 47 -0.38 -8.67 -3.83
CA THR A 47 -1.81 -8.44 -4.06
C THR A 47 -2.56 -8.42 -2.72
N GLY A 48 -3.64 -7.67 -2.60
CA GLY A 48 -4.37 -7.56 -1.34
C GLY A 48 -5.70 -6.82 -1.41
N ASN A 49 -6.31 -6.60 -0.24
CA ASN A 49 -7.63 -6.01 -0.09
C ASN A 49 -7.72 -4.50 -0.33
N GLN A 50 -6.59 -3.81 -0.51
CA GLN A 50 -6.53 -2.38 -0.80
C GLN A 50 -6.27 -2.11 -2.29
N ASP A 51 -6.79 -1.00 -2.81
CA ASP A 51 -6.54 -0.55 -4.19
C ASP A 51 -5.05 -0.45 -4.53
N LEU A 52 -4.23 0.07 -3.60
CA LEU A 52 -2.77 0.16 -3.75
C LEU A 52 -2.09 -1.22 -3.86
N LEU A 53 -2.73 -2.25 -3.30
CA LEU A 53 -2.33 -3.65 -3.38
C LEU A 53 -3.09 -4.38 -4.49
N GLY A 54 -3.81 -3.69 -5.37
CA GLY A 54 -4.37 -4.28 -6.57
C GLY A 54 -5.66 -5.11 -6.39
N ASN A 55 -6.38 -4.97 -5.27
CA ASN A 55 -7.71 -5.57 -5.06
C ASN A 55 -7.80 -7.06 -5.43
N TRP A 56 -6.88 -7.87 -4.90
CA TRP A 56 -6.79 -9.30 -5.18
C TRP A 56 -6.57 -9.66 -6.67
N SER A 57 -6.06 -8.73 -7.47
CA SER A 57 -5.48 -9.04 -8.78
C SER A 57 -4.02 -9.46 -8.62
N SER A 58 -3.74 -10.75 -8.83
CA SER A 58 -2.47 -11.40 -8.50
C SER A 58 -1.24 -10.78 -9.17
N GLY A 59 -1.39 -10.12 -10.32
CA GLY A 59 -0.29 -9.52 -11.10
C GLY A 59 -0.32 -8.00 -11.17
N ALA A 60 -1.10 -7.32 -10.34
CA ALA A 60 -1.30 -5.87 -10.46
C ALA A 60 -0.15 -5.03 -9.90
N THR A 61 0.41 -5.41 -8.74
CA THR A 61 1.37 -4.57 -8.01
C THR A 61 2.74 -5.23 -7.92
N ALA A 62 3.64 -4.86 -8.84
CA ALA A 62 5.02 -5.35 -8.85
C ALA A 62 5.86 -4.76 -7.70
N LEU A 63 6.72 -5.61 -7.11
CA LEU A 63 7.80 -5.21 -6.21
C LEU A 63 9.10 -4.97 -7.00
N LEU A 64 10.07 -4.30 -6.39
CA LEU A 64 11.36 -4.00 -7.00
C LEU A 64 12.48 -4.87 -6.39
N PRO A 65 13.34 -5.50 -7.21
CA PRO A 65 14.45 -6.29 -6.69
C PRO A 65 15.46 -5.40 -5.96
N GLN A 66 16.10 -5.94 -4.93
CA GLN A 66 17.09 -5.27 -4.09
C GLN A 66 18.44 -5.99 -4.20
N PRO A 67 19.57 -5.31 -3.93
CA PRO A 67 20.91 -5.91 -4.03
C PRO A 67 21.16 -7.12 -3.12
N ASP A 68 20.38 -7.25 -2.04
CA ASP A 68 20.45 -8.37 -1.10
C ASP A 68 19.58 -9.57 -1.50
N GLY A 69 19.01 -9.55 -2.71
CA GLY A 69 18.13 -10.60 -3.24
C GLY A 69 16.66 -10.47 -2.82
N SER A 70 16.33 -9.55 -1.92
CA SER A 70 14.94 -9.29 -1.54
C SER A 70 14.20 -8.47 -2.60
N TRP A 71 12.87 -8.45 -2.50
CA TRP A 71 11.98 -7.63 -3.30
C TRP A 71 11.22 -6.69 -2.38
N ARG A 72 11.15 -5.41 -2.74
CA ARG A 72 10.63 -4.35 -1.87
C ARG A 72 9.70 -3.40 -2.59
N ARG A 73 8.67 -2.91 -1.89
CA ARG A 73 7.96 -1.68 -2.24
C ARG A 73 7.32 -1.04 -1.00
N THR A 74 7.25 0.29 -0.98
CA THR A 74 6.64 1.05 0.12
C THR A 74 5.39 1.77 -0.37
N PHE A 75 4.33 1.74 0.44
CA PHE A 75 3.05 2.40 0.19
C PHE A 75 2.65 3.22 1.41
N SER A 76 1.78 4.22 1.21
CA SER A 76 1.21 4.99 2.32
C SER A 76 -0.24 4.55 2.54
N PHE A 77 -0.59 4.19 3.78
CA PHE A 77 -1.95 3.81 4.16
C PHE A 77 -2.43 4.65 5.34
N PRO A 78 -3.73 4.94 5.44
CA PRO A 78 -4.30 5.54 6.64
C PRO A 78 -4.03 4.69 7.90
N SER A 79 -3.87 5.37 9.03
CA SER A 79 -3.83 4.75 10.36
C SER A 79 -5.11 3.96 10.60
N GLY A 80 -4.97 2.77 11.19
CA GLY A 80 -6.06 1.84 11.48
C GLY A 80 -6.52 1.01 10.28
N THR A 81 -5.96 1.20 9.07
CA THR A 81 -6.26 0.33 7.94
C THR A 81 -5.83 -1.11 8.26
N ASN A 82 -6.75 -2.06 8.06
CA ASN A 82 -6.46 -3.49 8.13
C ASN A 82 -6.11 -4.01 6.73
N LEU A 83 -4.85 -4.32 6.53
CA LEU A 83 -4.32 -4.89 5.30
C LEU A 83 -4.44 -6.40 5.37
N GLU A 84 -4.95 -6.99 4.30
CA GLU A 84 -4.82 -8.41 3.99
C GLU A 84 -4.13 -8.53 2.64
N TYR A 85 -3.11 -9.38 2.55
CA TYR A 85 -2.29 -9.48 1.35
C TYR A 85 -1.63 -10.84 1.19
N LYS A 86 -1.20 -11.11 -0.04
CA LYS A 86 -0.45 -12.29 -0.49
C LYS A 86 0.63 -11.87 -1.49
N PHE A 87 1.64 -12.72 -1.66
CA PHE A 87 2.69 -12.54 -2.66
C PHE A 87 2.50 -13.58 -3.77
N THR A 88 2.79 -13.19 -5.01
CA THR A 88 2.71 -14.09 -6.17
C THR A 88 3.82 -13.82 -7.16
N ARG A 89 3.93 -14.67 -8.18
CA ARG A 89 4.73 -14.41 -9.38
C ARG A 89 3.86 -14.01 -10.59
N GLY A 90 2.75 -13.31 -10.33
CA GLY A 90 1.84 -12.75 -11.34
C GLY A 90 0.51 -13.49 -11.51
N SER A 91 0.35 -14.67 -10.90
CA SER A 91 -0.86 -15.50 -10.99
C SER A 91 -1.16 -16.20 -9.68
N TRP A 92 -2.43 -16.52 -9.42
CA TRP A 92 -2.84 -17.40 -8.31
C TRP A 92 -2.24 -18.81 -8.41
N ARG A 93 -1.90 -19.28 -9.61
CA ARG A 93 -1.17 -20.57 -9.80
C ARG A 93 0.29 -20.49 -9.35
N THR A 94 0.78 -19.29 -9.06
CA THR A 94 2.16 -19.02 -8.65
C THR A 94 2.19 -18.17 -7.39
N GLU A 95 1.22 -18.38 -6.51
CA GLU A 95 1.23 -17.82 -5.16
C GLU A 95 2.43 -18.33 -4.36
N ALA A 96 2.89 -17.53 -3.39
CA ALA A 96 3.91 -17.93 -2.44
C ALA A 96 3.45 -19.13 -1.62
N VAL A 97 4.37 -20.09 -1.47
CA VAL A 97 4.18 -21.31 -0.70
C VAL A 97 5.29 -21.44 0.33
N ASP A 98 5.05 -22.25 1.35
CA ASP A 98 6.07 -22.66 2.32
C ASP A 98 7.04 -23.71 1.73
N ALA A 99 7.98 -24.17 2.55
CA ALA A 99 8.96 -25.19 2.16
C ALA A 99 8.35 -26.55 1.80
N ALA A 100 7.12 -26.83 2.23
CA ALA A 100 6.38 -28.04 1.86
C ALA A 100 5.53 -27.85 0.58
N GLY A 101 5.53 -26.65 0.00
CA GLY A 101 4.73 -26.31 -1.17
C GLY A 101 3.27 -25.98 -0.84
N LEU A 102 2.94 -25.74 0.42
CA LEU A 102 1.60 -25.33 0.85
C LEU A 102 1.47 -23.81 0.77
N GLU A 103 0.35 -23.35 0.23
CA GLU A 103 0.04 -21.91 0.14
C GLU A 103 -0.03 -21.29 1.54
N TYR A 104 0.53 -20.10 1.68
CA TYR A 104 0.36 -19.33 2.90
C TYR A 104 -1.10 -18.87 3.04
N PRO A 105 -1.62 -18.77 4.28
CA PRO A 105 -2.83 -17.99 4.51
C PRO A 105 -2.59 -16.52 4.16
N ASN A 106 -3.65 -15.71 4.09
CA ASN A 106 -3.50 -14.26 3.98
C ASN A 106 -2.60 -13.73 5.10
N PHE A 107 -1.64 -12.89 4.75
CA PHE A 107 -0.92 -12.08 5.73
C PHE A 107 -1.82 -10.91 6.13
N SER A 108 -1.79 -10.54 7.41
CA SER A 108 -2.57 -9.43 7.93
C SER A 108 -1.70 -8.43 8.69
N LEU A 109 -1.98 -7.14 8.51
CA LEU A 109 -1.31 -6.05 9.21
C LEU A 109 -2.29 -4.91 9.49
N THR A 110 -2.40 -4.49 10.74
CA THR A 110 -3.04 -3.21 11.10
C THR A 110 -2.01 -2.10 11.04
N VAL A 111 -2.30 -1.05 10.29
CA VAL A 111 -1.39 0.08 10.10
C VAL A 111 -1.44 1.02 11.30
N ASP A 112 -0.42 0.97 12.16
CA ASP A 112 -0.32 1.80 13.37
C ASP A 112 0.95 2.68 13.42
N ARG A 113 1.92 2.42 12.54
CA ARG A 113 3.19 3.14 12.42
C ARG A 113 3.88 2.85 11.10
N ASP A 114 4.95 3.60 10.82
CA ASP A 114 5.84 3.33 9.68
C ASP A 114 6.58 2.00 9.87
N THR A 115 6.84 1.31 8.77
CA THR A 115 7.65 0.07 8.73
C THR A 115 8.84 0.25 7.79
N VAL A 116 9.96 -0.39 8.13
CA VAL A 116 11.25 -0.25 7.44
C VAL A 116 11.53 -1.35 6.44
#